data_AF-A0A0A0HTU7-F1
#
_entry.id   AF-A0A0A0HTU7-F1
#
_cell.length_a   1.000
_cell.length_b   1.000
_cell.length_c   1.000
_cell.angle_alpha   90.00
_cell.angle_beta   90.00
_cell.angle_gamma   90.00
#
_symmetry.space_group_name_H-M   'P 1'
#
loop_
_entity.id
_entity.type
_entity.pdbx_description
1 polymer ?
#
loop_
_entity_poly.entity_id
_entity_poly.type
_entity_poly.pdbx_seq_one_letter_code
_entity_poly.pdbx_strand_id
1 'polypeptide(L)'
;MDKNWTSFLNNEDTLSRYGFCIFASTGTPDKLIACTVSEAASILREKPDSNLSVLYRPPVQALGAELSASASTADALTGWTKVVASLLQLQRKYRRRMSFFEAPDEENPNLEAKAAFGEAVKSTALPKCQNWSARAKTFEPLAALLLDLDITTRELAEELKAATRGGFIDTPDNTEALEALASALSAQLISERQAQETIIRLEADLQELATLSERCPESQGQVEELHTELENEKHIGSKLQEQVVDLEAALLALDRDHQNAVLEMRVIESAKQDLETEYQRRVEELTYALQSVYTSTSWRITAPARAIIRLFRR
;
A
#
# COMPACT_ATOMS: atom_id res chain seq x y z
N MET A 1 -32.19 -53.04 12.37
CA MET A 1 -31.74 -51.64 12.41
C MET A 1 -32.93 -50.86 11.88
N ASP A 2 -33.69 -50.11 12.69
CA ASP A 2 -33.35 -48.76 13.14
C ASP A 2 -34.18 -48.40 14.39
N LYS A 3 -33.52 -48.25 15.54
CA LYS A 3 -34.15 -47.87 16.82
C LYS A 3 -33.66 -46.52 17.37
N ASN A 4 -32.96 -45.71 16.56
CA ASN A 4 -32.27 -44.50 17.06
C ASN A 4 -32.85 -43.15 16.61
N TRP A 5 -33.99 -43.10 15.91
CA TRP A 5 -34.54 -41.83 15.39
C TRP A 5 -35.57 -41.15 16.29
N THR A 6 -36.08 -41.84 17.31
CA THR A 6 -37.22 -41.38 18.11
C THR A 6 -36.87 -40.45 19.27
N SER A 7 -35.61 -40.34 19.67
CA SER A 7 -35.23 -39.53 20.85
C SER A 7 -35.11 -38.02 20.58
N PHE A 8 -35.06 -37.59 19.32
CA PHE A 8 -34.92 -36.17 18.96
C PHE A 8 -36.25 -35.45 18.67
N LEU A 9 -37.34 -36.20 18.45
CA LEU A 9 -38.63 -35.70 17.98
C LEU A 9 -39.71 -35.58 19.06
N ASN A 10 -39.35 -35.80 20.34
CA ASN A 10 -40.31 -35.88 21.45
C ASN A 10 -40.56 -34.55 22.19
N ASN A 11 -39.98 -33.44 21.74
CA ASN A 11 -40.25 -32.13 22.33
C ASN A 11 -41.06 -31.29 21.33
N GLU A 12 -42.21 -30.77 21.76
CA GLU A 12 -42.98 -29.74 21.03
C GLU A 12 -42.09 -28.53 20.67
N ASP A 13 -41.03 -28.29 21.44
CA ASP A 13 -40.02 -27.27 21.19
C ASP A 13 -39.12 -27.51 19.97
N THR A 14 -38.97 -28.75 19.46
CA THR A 14 -38.07 -28.98 18.31
C THR A 14 -38.75 -28.71 16.98
N LEU A 15 -40.02 -29.08 16.81
CA LEU A 15 -40.74 -28.85 15.55
C LEU A 15 -41.06 -27.37 15.32
N SER A 16 -41.44 -26.67 16.39
CA SER A 16 -41.65 -25.23 16.38
C SER A 16 -40.38 -24.46 16.03
N ARG A 17 -39.21 -24.94 16.48
CA ARG A 17 -37.88 -24.41 16.13
C ARG A 17 -37.62 -24.41 14.62
N TYR A 18 -37.92 -25.54 13.97
CA TYR A 18 -37.78 -25.71 12.51
C TYR A 18 -38.97 -25.14 11.71
N GLY A 19 -39.91 -24.46 12.37
CA GLY A 19 -41.05 -23.81 11.70
C GLY A 19 -42.19 -24.75 11.29
N PHE A 20 -42.35 -25.91 11.92
CA PHE A 20 -43.43 -26.87 11.66
C PHE A 20 -44.39 -26.99 12.84
N CYS A 21 -45.69 -27.05 12.55
CA CYS A 21 -46.75 -27.35 13.51
C CYS A 21 -47.69 -28.40 12.91
N ILE A 22 -47.91 -29.51 13.61
CA ILE A 22 -48.74 -30.62 13.12
C ILE A 22 -50.01 -30.69 13.95
N PHE A 23 -51.15 -30.73 13.28
CA PHE A 23 -52.47 -30.81 13.88
C PHE A 23 -53.17 -32.08 13.44
N ALA A 24 -53.68 -32.85 14.40
CA ALA A 24 -54.50 -34.02 14.15
C ALA A 24 -55.98 -33.71 14.38
N SER A 25 -56.81 -34.00 13.38
CA SER A 25 -58.27 -34.05 13.49
C SER A 25 -58.69 -35.52 13.67
N THR A 26 -59.30 -35.84 14.80
CA THR A 26 -59.61 -37.23 15.19
C THR A 26 -61.09 -37.63 14.96
N GLY A 27 -61.78 -36.98 14.03
CA GLY A 27 -63.16 -37.33 13.65
C GLY A 27 -64.23 -36.94 14.67
N THR A 28 -63.84 -36.41 15.83
CA THR A 28 -64.75 -35.67 16.72
C THR A 28 -64.75 -34.21 16.29
N PRO A 29 -65.93 -33.56 16.13
CA PRO A 29 -66.04 -32.34 15.33
C PRO A 29 -65.27 -31.11 15.83
N ASP A 30 -64.75 -31.08 17.07
CA ASP A 30 -64.30 -29.82 17.68
C ASP A 30 -62.90 -29.84 18.32
N LYS A 31 -62.06 -30.86 18.08
CA LYS A 31 -60.71 -30.90 18.68
C LYS A 31 -59.62 -31.20 17.67
N LEU A 32 -58.91 -30.15 17.26
CA LEU A 32 -57.54 -30.25 16.76
C LEU A 32 -56.59 -30.44 17.94
N ILE A 33 -55.75 -31.46 17.84
CA ILE A 33 -54.68 -31.71 18.82
C ILE A 33 -53.36 -31.41 18.12
N ALA A 34 -52.58 -30.49 18.69
CA ALA A 34 -51.19 -30.31 18.28
C ALA A 34 -50.42 -31.58 18.69
N CYS A 35 -49.64 -32.14 17.77
CA CYS A 35 -48.92 -33.38 18.04
C CYS A 35 -47.53 -33.36 17.41
N THR A 36 -46.64 -34.20 17.95
CA THR A 36 -45.30 -34.41 17.40
C THR A 36 -45.32 -35.33 16.17
N VAL A 37 -44.22 -35.42 15.42
CA VAL A 37 -44.10 -36.32 14.24
C VAL A 37 -44.33 -37.78 14.63
N SER A 38 -43.87 -38.20 15.81
CA SER A 38 -44.03 -39.56 16.32
C SER A 38 -45.48 -39.86 16.69
N GLU A 39 -46.16 -38.92 17.35
CA GLU A 39 -47.59 -39.01 17.70
C GLU A 39 -48.47 -38.97 16.45
N ALA A 40 -48.17 -38.11 15.48
CA ALA A 40 -48.82 -38.05 14.18
C ALA A 40 -48.78 -39.42 13.47
N ALA A 41 -47.62 -40.07 13.49
CA ALA A 41 -47.46 -41.41 12.90
C ALA A 41 -48.26 -42.49 13.65
N SER A 42 -48.41 -42.39 14.97
CA SER A 42 -49.23 -43.30 15.79
C SER A 42 -50.73 -43.06 15.56
N ILE A 43 -51.18 -41.80 15.54
CA ILE A 43 -52.57 -41.41 15.30
C ILE A 43 -53.05 -41.88 13.92
N LEU A 44 -52.21 -41.76 12.90
CA LEU A 44 -52.53 -42.24 11.55
C LEU A 44 -52.63 -43.77 11.45
N ARG A 45 -51.89 -44.50 12.29
CA ARG A 45 -51.93 -45.97 12.37
C ARG A 45 -53.14 -46.47 13.15
N GLU A 46 -53.42 -45.87 14.30
CA GLU A 46 -54.43 -46.35 15.24
C GLU A 46 -55.85 -45.92 14.87
N LYS A 47 -56.02 -44.74 14.26
CA LYS A 47 -57.34 -44.21 13.89
C LYS A 47 -57.40 -43.99 12.38
N PRO A 48 -58.10 -44.83 11.60
CA PRO A 48 -58.13 -44.70 10.13
C PRO A 48 -58.88 -43.44 9.64
N ASP A 49 -59.77 -42.88 10.46
CA ASP A 49 -60.57 -41.70 10.11
C ASP A 49 -59.90 -40.37 10.48
N SER A 50 -58.68 -40.41 11.03
CA SER A 50 -57.96 -39.19 11.40
C SER A 50 -57.30 -38.55 10.18
N ASN A 51 -57.36 -37.21 10.12
CA ASN A 51 -56.66 -36.40 9.14
C ASN A 51 -55.61 -35.53 9.84
N LEU A 52 -54.43 -35.41 9.24
CA LEU A 52 -53.37 -34.53 9.69
C LEU A 52 -53.28 -33.30 8.80
N SER A 53 -53.19 -32.14 9.43
CA SER A 53 -52.85 -30.88 8.78
C SER A 53 -51.52 -30.40 9.32
N VAL A 54 -50.54 -30.21 8.45
CA VAL A 54 -49.23 -29.69 8.83
C VAL A 54 -49.13 -28.26 8.33
N LEU A 55 -48.97 -27.34 9.27
CA LEU A 55 -48.65 -25.95 9.01
C LEU A 55 -47.14 -25.80 9.04
N TYR A 56 -46.54 -25.24 7.99
CA TYR A 56 -45.11 -24.99 7.94
C TYR A 56 -44.80 -23.56 7.51
N ARG A 57 -43.67 -23.05 7.98
CA ARG A 57 -43.12 -21.75 7.59
C ARG A 57 -42.34 -21.87 6.29
N PRO A 58 -42.35 -20.85 5.39
CA PRO A 58 -41.54 -20.88 4.18
C PRO A 58 -40.10 -21.34 4.45
N PRO A 59 -39.50 -22.24 3.63
CA PRO A 59 -38.20 -22.85 3.91
C PRO A 59 -37.09 -21.84 4.24
N VAL A 60 -37.06 -20.71 3.54
CA VAL A 60 -36.09 -19.62 3.75
C VAL A 60 -36.25 -19.00 5.14
N GLN A 61 -37.48 -18.73 5.57
CA GLN A 61 -37.75 -18.14 6.88
C GLN A 61 -37.57 -19.15 8.02
N ALA A 62 -37.89 -20.42 7.80
CA ALA A 62 -37.66 -21.50 8.76
C ALA A 62 -36.16 -21.67 9.04
N LEU A 63 -35.34 -21.71 7.99
CA LEU A 63 -33.89 -21.76 8.12
C LEU A 63 -33.31 -20.47 8.68
N GLY A 64 -33.82 -19.29 8.30
CA GLY A 64 -33.41 -18.02 8.89
C GLY A 64 -33.65 -17.95 10.40
N ALA A 65 -34.79 -18.47 10.87
CA ALA A 65 -35.08 -18.59 12.29
C ALA A 65 -34.10 -19.54 13.01
N GLU A 66 -33.78 -20.69 12.42
CA GLU A 66 -32.81 -21.62 12.97
C GLU A 66 -31.39 -21.06 12.99
N LEU A 67 -30.97 -20.34 11.96
CA LEU A 67 -29.67 -19.66 11.91
C LEU A 67 -29.56 -18.58 12.98
N SER A 68 -30.68 -17.91 13.32
CA SER A 68 -30.70 -16.93 14.40
C SER A 68 -30.62 -17.56 15.81
N ALA A 69 -30.97 -18.85 15.93
CA ALA A 69 -31.03 -19.58 17.21
C ALA A 69 -29.88 -20.60 17.39
N SER A 70 -29.24 -21.04 16.32
CA SER A 70 -28.18 -22.05 16.32
C SER A 70 -26.79 -21.42 16.21
N ALA A 71 -25.78 -22.13 16.73
CA ALA A 71 -24.38 -21.69 16.66
C ALA A 71 -23.67 -22.15 15.38
N SER A 72 -24.29 -23.01 14.56
CA SER A 72 -23.67 -23.68 13.42
C SER A 72 -24.65 -23.82 12.25
N THR A 73 -24.23 -23.38 11.06
CA THR A 73 -25.02 -23.43 9.82
C THR A 73 -25.28 -24.88 9.36
N ALA A 74 -24.31 -25.77 9.56
CA ALA A 74 -24.43 -27.19 9.20
C ALA A 74 -25.47 -27.92 10.08
N ASP A 75 -25.56 -27.56 11.36
CA ASP A 75 -26.52 -28.17 12.28
C ASP A 75 -27.95 -27.71 11.98
N ALA A 76 -28.13 -26.43 11.60
CA ALA A 76 -29.42 -25.90 11.16
C ALA A 76 -29.94 -26.61 9.90
N LEU A 77 -29.09 -26.78 8.87
CA LEU A 77 -29.44 -27.45 7.63
C LEU A 77 -29.73 -28.95 7.85
N THR A 78 -28.86 -29.66 8.57
CA THR A 78 -29.05 -31.09 8.83
C THR A 78 -30.26 -31.37 9.73
N GLY A 79 -30.57 -30.46 10.65
CA GLY A 79 -31.78 -30.53 11.48
C GLY A 79 -33.06 -30.35 10.65
N TRP A 80 -33.13 -29.29 9.85
CA TRP A 80 -34.28 -28.98 9.02
C TRP A 80 -34.55 -30.07 7.97
N THR A 81 -33.52 -30.53 7.25
CA THR A 81 -33.62 -31.60 6.24
C THR A 81 -34.16 -32.90 6.82
N LYS A 82 -33.73 -33.31 8.01
CA LYS A 82 -34.22 -34.52 8.67
C LYS A 82 -35.70 -34.44 8.99
N VAL A 83 -36.17 -33.29 9.47
CA VAL A 83 -37.59 -33.08 9.82
C VAL A 83 -38.45 -33.11 8.55
N VAL A 84 -38.06 -32.37 7.51
CA VAL A 84 -38.78 -32.33 6.22
C VAL A 84 -38.83 -33.70 5.57
N ALA A 85 -37.71 -34.40 5.49
CA ALA A 85 -37.65 -35.75 4.93
C ALA A 85 -38.58 -36.72 5.67
N SER A 86 -38.64 -36.62 7.00
CA SER A 86 -39.53 -37.47 7.82
C SER A 86 -41.01 -37.17 7.56
N LEU A 87 -41.38 -35.90 7.41
CA LEU A 87 -42.75 -35.46 7.12
C LEU A 87 -43.18 -35.87 5.71
N LEU A 88 -42.32 -35.67 4.71
CA LEU A 88 -42.58 -36.10 3.33
C LEU A 88 -42.69 -37.62 3.22
N GLN A 89 -41.88 -38.39 3.96
CA GLN A 89 -42.03 -39.86 4.02
C GLN A 89 -43.40 -40.28 4.59
N LEU A 90 -43.88 -39.62 5.65
CA LEU A 90 -45.20 -39.87 6.21
C LEU A 90 -46.31 -39.49 5.21
N GLN A 91 -46.17 -38.37 4.51
CA GLN A 91 -47.11 -37.95 3.48
C GLN A 91 -47.14 -38.94 2.31
N ARG A 92 -45.99 -39.44 1.84
CA ARG A 92 -45.93 -40.47 0.79
C ARG A 92 -46.70 -41.73 1.21
N LYS A 93 -46.65 -42.11 2.49
CA LYS A 93 -47.37 -43.26 3.05
C LYS A 93 -48.87 -43.00 3.27
N TYR A 94 -49.25 -41.78 3.64
CA TYR A 94 -50.62 -41.41 4.02
C TYR A 94 -51.18 -40.22 3.20
N ARG A 95 -50.95 -40.23 1.88
CA ARG A 95 -51.16 -39.10 0.97
C ARG A 95 -52.56 -38.47 0.99
N ARG A 96 -53.60 -39.25 1.28
CA ARG A 96 -54.99 -38.76 1.30
C ARG A 96 -55.42 -38.19 2.65
N ARG A 97 -54.62 -38.42 3.70
CA ARG A 97 -54.93 -38.12 5.09
C ARG A 97 -53.98 -37.11 5.71
N MET A 98 -53.06 -36.58 4.92
CA MET A 98 -52.08 -35.59 5.34
C MET A 98 -52.06 -34.45 4.33
N SER A 99 -52.30 -33.23 4.81
CA SER A 99 -52.28 -32.00 4.00
C SER A 99 -51.25 -31.04 4.57
N PHE A 100 -50.40 -30.50 3.69
CA PHE A 100 -49.46 -29.43 4.02
C PHE A 100 -50.07 -28.07 3.68
N PHE A 101 -49.84 -27.11 4.55
CA PHE A 101 -50.23 -25.73 4.43
C PHE A 101 -49.04 -24.84 4.79
N GLU A 102 -48.78 -23.86 3.96
CA GLU A 102 -47.82 -22.81 4.26
C GLU A 102 -48.50 -21.75 5.14
N ALA A 103 -47.79 -21.29 6.16
CA ALA A 103 -48.32 -20.27 7.05
C ALA A 103 -48.33 -18.89 6.39
N PRO A 104 -49.38 -18.09 6.62
CA PRO A 104 -49.48 -16.76 6.05
C PRO A 104 -48.44 -15.83 6.67
N ASP A 105 -47.70 -15.13 5.83
CA ASP A 105 -46.82 -14.04 6.26
C ASP A 105 -47.63 -12.93 6.92
N GLU A 106 -47.15 -12.43 8.06
CA GLU A 106 -47.81 -11.34 8.82
C GLU A 106 -47.89 -10.04 8.02
N GLU A 107 -47.01 -9.83 7.03
CA GLU A 107 -46.97 -8.63 6.18
C GLU A 107 -47.85 -8.72 4.92
N ASN A 108 -48.17 -9.93 4.44
CA ASN A 108 -49.05 -10.15 3.28
C ASN A 108 -49.95 -11.37 3.54
N PRO A 109 -51.06 -11.22 4.28
CA PRO A 109 -51.95 -12.34 4.57
C PRO A 109 -52.67 -12.77 3.29
N ASN A 110 -52.23 -13.87 2.67
CA ASN A 110 -52.97 -14.46 1.55
C ASN A 110 -54.33 -14.95 2.05
N LEU A 111 -55.39 -14.27 1.61
CA LEU A 111 -56.77 -14.58 1.98
C LEU A 111 -57.15 -16.01 1.55
N GLU A 112 -56.53 -16.53 0.49
CA GLU A 112 -56.78 -17.87 -0.05
C GLU A 112 -56.17 -18.99 0.79
N ALA A 113 -54.94 -18.82 1.30
CA ALA A 113 -54.31 -19.79 2.21
C ALA A 113 -55.05 -19.85 3.56
N LYS A 114 -55.51 -18.70 4.07
CA LYS A 114 -56.38 -18.64 5.26
C LYS A 114 -57.74 -19.28 5.02
N ALA A 115 -58.32 -19.12 3.83
CA ALA A 115 -59.59 -19.74 3.46
C ALA A 115 -59.47 -21.27 3.30
N ALA A 116 -58.43 -21.75 2.59
CA ALA A 116 -58.16 -23.18 2.40
C ALA A 116 -57.82 -23.88 3.72
N PHE A 117 -57.05 -23.21 4.59
CA PHE A 117 -56.79 -23.69 5.95
C PHE A 117 -58.06 -23.67 6.79
N GLY A 118 -58.87 -22.61 6.73
CA GLY A 118 -60.16 -22.51 7.42
C GLY A 118 -61.17 -23.58 7.01
N GLU A 119 -61.19 -23.95 5.72
CA GLU A 119 -62.01 -25.04 5.17
C GLU A 119 -61.52 -26.41 5.66
N ALA A 120 -60.21 -26.63 5.69
CA ALA A 120 -59.59 -27.86 6.20
C ALA A 120 -59.76 -28.03 7.72
N VAL A 121 -59.76 -26.93 8.47
CA VAL A 121 -59.79 -26.89 9.94
C VAL A 121 -61.20 -26.70 10.51
N LYS A 122 -62.23 -26.59 9.65
CA LYS A 122 -63.66 -26.46 10.03
C LYS A 122 -63.87 -25.48 11.18
N SER A 123 -63.28 -24.28 11.09
CA SER A 123 -63.48 -23.17 12.05
C SER A 123 -63.06 -23.43 13.52
N THR A 124 -62.26 -24.47 13.81
CA THR A 124 -61.75 -24.69 15.18
C THR A 124 -60.64 -23.68 15.52
N ALA A 125 -60.67 -23.16 16.76
CA ALA A 125 -59.70 -22.19 17.24
C ALA A 125 -58.28 -22.77 17.19
N LEU A 126 -57.42 -22.15 16.40
CA LEU A 126 -56.02 -22.51 16.28
C LEU A 126 -55.31 -22.40 17.63
N PRO A 127 -54.53 -23.42 18.06
CA PRO A 127 -53.57 -23.24 19.14
C PRO A 127 -52.64 -22.08 18.77
N LYS A 128 -52.33 -21.20 19.74
CA LYS A 128 -51.41 -20.09 19.52
C LYS A 128 -50.03 -20.65 19.14
N CYS A 129 -49.72 -20.72 17.84
CA CYS A 129 -48.35 -20.95 17.38
C CYS A 129 -47.51 -19.76 17.89
N GLN A 130 -46.54 -20.06 18.77
CA GLN A 130 -45.75 -19.07 19.47
C GLN A 130 -44.98 -18.14 18.51
N ASN A 131 -44.87 -16.88 18.95
CA ASN A 131 -44.07 -15.78 18.42
C ASN A 131 -42.90 -16.19 17.50
N TRP A 132 -43.14 -16.13 16.20
CA TRP A 132 -42.10 -16.28 15.19
C TRP A 132 -41.19 -15.06 15.22
N SER A 133 -39.96 -15.25 15.71
CA SER A 133 -39.11 -14.12 16.08
C SER A 133 -38.74 -13.23 14.89
N ALA A 134 -38.78 -11.91 15.08
CA ALA A 134 -38.38 -10.91 14.10
C ALA A 134 -36.87 -10.95 13.75
N ARG A 135 -36.03 -11.60 14.59
CA ARG A 135 -34.60 -11.82 14.34
C ARG A 135 -34.32 -12.77 13.17
N ALA A 136 -35.30 -13.56 12.74
CA ALA A 136 -35.15 -14.43 11.57
C ALA A 136 -34.90 -13.63 10.27
N LYS A 137 -35.47 -12.41 10.16
CA LYS A 137 -35.40 -11.57 8.95
C LYS A 137 -33.97 -11.18 8.55
N THR A 138 -33.06 -11.01 9.51
CA THR A 138 -31.66 -10.65 9.21
C THR A 138 -30.87 -11.79 8.56
N PHE A 139 -31.32 -13.03 8.71
CA PHE A 139 -30.63 -14.22 8.21
C PHE A 139 -31.32 -14.85 6.99
N GLU A 140 -32.45 -14.30 6.53
CA GLU A 140 -33.18 -14.78 5.33
C GLU A 140 -32.32 -14.79 4.05
N PRO A 141 -31.49 -13.76 3.75
CA PRO A 141 -30.62 -13.80 2.57
C PRO A 141 -29.58 -14.92 2.64
N LEU A 142 -29.03 -15.18 3.83
CA LEU A 142 -28.07 -16.26 4.06
C LEU A 142 -28.76 -17.63 3.99
N ALA A 143 -29.99 -17.75 4.49
CA ALA A 143 -30.80 -18.95 4.39
C ALA A 143 -31.16 -19.30 2.93
N ALA A 144 -31.49 -18.29 2.12
CA ALA A 144 -31.74 -18.47 0.68
C ALA A 144 -30.49 -18.99 -0.05
N LEU A 145 -29.32 -18.40 0.21
CA LEU A 145 -28.06 -18.88 -0.35
C LEU A 145 -27.72 -20.32 0.08
N LEU A 146 -27.98 -20.69 1.33
CA LEU A 146 -27.72 -22.05 1.81
C LEU A 146 -28.65 -23.09 1.16
N LEU A 147 -29.93 -22.77 0.99
CA LEU A 147 -30.87 -23.59 0.19
C LEU A 147 -30.41 -23.73 -1.26
N ASP A 148 -29.79 -22.68 -1.81
CA ASP A 148 -29.23 -22.68 -3.15
C ASP A 148 -27.82 -23.27 -3.27
N LEU A 149 -27.19 -23.68 -2.17
CA LEU A 149 -25.88 -24.35 -2.22
C LEU A 149 -26.01 -25.85 -2.00
N ASP A 150 -26.95 -26.30 -1.15
CA ASP A 150 -27.17 -27.72 -0.89
C ASP A 150 -28.32 -28.28 -1.73
N ILE A 151 -27.95 -29.04 -2.76
CA ILE A 151 -28.86 -29.70 -3.71
C ILE A 151 -29.94 -30.49 -2.99
N THR A 152 -29.59 -31.20 -1.90
CA THR A 152 -30.54 -32.07 -1.18
C THR A 152 -31.60 -31.27 -0.43
N THR A 153 -31.21 -30.14 0.17
CA THR A 153 -32.14 -29.24 0.85
C THR A 153 -33.10 -28.57 -0.15
N ARG A 154 -32.59 -28.20 -1.33
CA ARG A 154 -33.39 -27.59 -2.39
C ARG A 154 -34.45 -28.54 -2.92
N GLU A 155 -34.08 -29.78 -3.22
CA GLU A 155 -35.02 -30.80 -3.71
C GLU A 155 -36.14 -31.08 -2.70
N LEU A 156 -35.80 -31.17 -1.41
CA LEU A 156 -36.78 -31.36 -0.34
C LEU A 156 -37.69 -30.13 -0.16
N ALA A 157 -37.16 -28.92 -0.33
CA ALA A 157 -37.96 -27.68 -0.29
C ALA A 157 -38.95 -27.62 -1.45
N GLU A 158 -38.53 -27.98 -2.66
CA GLU A 158 -39.39 -28.04 -3.84
C GLU A 158 -40.42 -29.16 -3.75
N GLU A 159 -40.06 -30.33 -3.20
CA GLU A 159 -41.02 -31.41 -2.95
C GLU A 159 -42.08 -31.00 -1.91
N LEU A 160 -41.67 -30.27 -0.86
CA LEU A 160 -42.60 -29.71 0.13
C LEU A 160 -43.56 -28.70 -0.50
N LYS A 161 -43.06 -27.78 -1.34
CA LYS A 161 -43.91 -26.83 -2.09
C LYS A 161 -44.89 -27.56 -3.00
N ALA A 162 -44.42 -28.55 -3.76
CA ALA A 162 -45.27 -29.36 -4.64
C ALA A 162 -46.33 -30.19 -3.89
N ALA A 163 -46.04 -30.57 -2.64
CA ALA A 163 -46.94 -31.31 -1.76
C ALA A 163 -48.01 -30.43 -1.09
N THR A 164 -47.90 -29.11 -1.19
CA THR A 164 -48.74 -28.14 -0.46
C THR A 164 -50.02 -27.82 -1.24
N ARG A 165 -51.15 -27.73 -0.53
CA ARG A 165 -52.45 -27.40 -1.14
C ARG A 165 -52.73 -25.91 -0.99
N GLY A 166 -52.85 -25.21 -2.13
CA GLY A 166 -53.10 -23.76 -2.18
C GLY A 166 -51.82 -22.93 -2.25
N GLY A 167 -51.01 -23.17 -3.29
CA GLY A 167 -49.69 -22.58 -3.44
C GLY A 167 -49.70 -21.05 -3.57
N PHE A 168 -48.88 -20.41 -2.77
CA PHE A 168 -48.46 -19.02 -2.94
C PHE A 168 -47.47 -18.98 -4.11
N ILE A 169 -47.92 -18.57 -5.29
CA ILE A 169 -47.00 -18.08 -6.32
C ILE A 169 -46.87 -16.59 -6.04
N ASP A 170 -45.74 -16.24 -5.46
CA ASP A 170 -44.87 -15.22 -6.00
C ASP A 170 -43.52 -15.53 -5.37
N THR A 171 -42.69 -16.33 -6.05
CA THR A 171 -41.28 -16.00 -5.97
C THR A 171 -41.21 -14.58 -6.52
N PRO A 172 -40.93 -13.54 -5.70
CA PRO A 172 -40.56 -12.28 -6.31
C PRO A 172 -39.43 -12.63 -7.27
N ASP A 173 -39.45 -12.05 -8.46
CA ASP A 173 -38.32 -12.06 -9.38
C ASP A 173 -37.13 -11.43 -8.63
N ASN A 174 -36.50 -12.26 -7.80
CA ASN A 174 -35.32 -11.94 -7.03
C ASN A 174 -34.13 -11.78 -7.97
N THR A 175 -34.33 -11.94 -9.28
CA THR A 175 -33.42 -11.56 -10.34
C THR A 175 -33.04 -10.09 -10.20
N GLU A 176 -33.98 -9.16 -9.99
CA GLU A 176 -33.64 -7.74 -9.80
C GLU A 176 -32.87 -7.50 -8.49
N ALA A 177 -33.24 -8.18 -7.40
CA ALA A 177 -32.54 -8.07 -6.13
C ALA A 177 -31.14 -8.73 -6.16
N LEU A 178 -31.00 -9.84 -6.88
CA LEU A 178 -29.73 -10.53 -7.14
C LEU A 178 -28.85 -9.75 -8.11
N GLU A 179 -29.43 -9.12 -9.13
CA GLU A 179 -28.71 -8.22 -10.05
C GLU A 179 -28.25 -6.97 -9.30
N ALA A 180 -29.07 -6.40 -8.42
CA ALA A 180 -28.69 -5.28 -7.57
C ALA A 180 -27.56 -5.68 -6.60
N LEU A 181 -27.64 -6.85 -5.97
CA LEU A 181 -26.59 -7.37 -5.09
C LEU A 181 -25.31 -7.71 -5.88
N ALA A 182 -25.40 -8.38 -7.02
CA ALA A 182 -24.26 -8.72 -7.86
C ALA A 182 -23.60 -7.46 -8.44
N SER A 183 -24.39 -6.46 -8.82
CA SER A 183 -23.91 -5.15 -9.24
C SER A 183 -23.18 -4.44 -8.11
N ALA A 184 -23.76 -4.39 -6.91
CA ALA A 184 -23.12 -3.82 -5.73
C ALA A 184 -21.80 -4.54 -5.37
N LEU A 185 -21.78 -5.87 -5.40
CA LEU A 185 -20.60 -6.69 -5.12
C LEU A 185 -19.51 -6.49 -6.19
N SER A 186 -19.91 -6.40 -7.47
CA SER A 186 -18.98 -6.09 -8.56
C SER A 186 -18.37 -4.69 -8.44
N ALA A 187 -19.17 -3.69 -8.07
CA ALA A 187 -18.70 -2.34 -7.83
C ALA A 187 -17.71 -2.30 -6.65
N GLN A 188 -18.00 -3.06 -5.60
CA GLN A 188 -17.13 -3.18 -4.43
C GLN A 188 -15.79 -3.83 -4.80
N LEU A 189 -15.81 -4.96 -5.53
CA LEU A 189 -14.60 -5.64 -6.02
C LEU A 189 -13.79 -4.78 -7.00
N ILE A 190 -14.44 -4.01 -7.86
CA ILE A 190 -13.76 -3.05 -8.74
C ILE A 190 -13.08 -1.97 -7.90
N SER A 191 -13.75 -1.44 -6.87
CA SER A 191 -13.15 -0.44 -5.98
C SER A 191 -11.99 -1.00 -5.17
N GLU A 192 -12.08 -2.24 -4.69
CA GLU A 192 -10.99 -2.92 -3.96
C GLU A 192 -9.81 -3.20 -4.87
N ARG A 193 -10.06 -3.61 -6.12
CA ARG A 193 -9.01 -3.79 -7.12
C ARG A 193 -8.33 -2.46 -7.47
N GLN A 194 -9.10 -1.39 -7.64
CA GLN A 194 -8.54 -0.05 -7.86
C GLN A 194 -7.73 0.41 -6.65
N ALA A 195 -8.20 0.15 -5.43
CA ALA A 195 -7.45 0.42 -4.21
C ALA A 195 -6.14 -0.38 -4.15
N GLN A 196 -6.16 -1.67 -4.48
CA GLN A 196 -4.95 -2.50 -4.57
C GLN A 196 -3.98 -1.97 -5.64
N GLU A 197 -4.47 -1.58 -6.81
CA GLU A 197 -3.63 -0.96 -7.85
C GLU A 197 -3.01 0.36 -7.38
N THR A 198 -3.75 1.17 -6.60
CA THR A 198 -3.19 2.38 -6.00
C THR A 198 -2.15 2.09 -4.92
N ILE A 199 -2.36 1.06 -4.09
CA ILE A 199 -1.41 0.64 -3.06
C ILE A 199 -0.10 0.17 -3.72
N ILE A 200 -0.18 -0.67 -4.75
CA ILE A 200 1.01 -1.15 -5.48
C ILE A 200 1.79 0.02 -6.09
N ARG A 201 1.09 1.02 -6.65
CA ARG A 201 1.76 2.23 -7.17
C ARG A 201 2.44 3.03 -6.06
N LEU A 202 1.76 3.25 -4.93
CA LEU A 202 2.33 3.95 -3.79
C LEU A 202 3.53 3.21 -3.18
N GLU A 203 3.50 1.88 -3.15
CA GLU A 203 4.63 1.05 -2.72
C GLU A 203 5.84 1.21 -3.66
N ALA A 204 5.60 1.27 -4.98
CA ALA A 204 6.65 1.54 -5.94
C ALA A 204 7.25 2.95 -5.78
N ASP A 205 6.40 3.98 -5.61
CA ASP A 205 6.85 5.36 -5.36
C ASP A 205 7.64 5.47 -4.05
N LEU A 206 7.23 4.75 -3.00
CA LEU A 206 7.96 4.69 -1.72
C LEU A 206 9.32 4.01 -1.85
N GLN A 207 9.42 2.94 -2.65
CA GLN A 207 10.71 2.31 -2.94
C GLN A 207 11.65 3.26 -3.71
N GLU A 208 11.13 3.99 -4.69
CA GLU A 208 11.92 4.98 -5.43
C GLU A 208 12.42 6.09 -4.49
N LEU A 209 11.55 6.64 -3.64
CA LEU A 209 11.92 7.63 -2.63
C LEU A 209 12.95 7.10 -1.63
N ALA A 210 12.86 5.82 -1.21
CA ALA A 210 13.85 5.20 -0.34
C ALA A 210 15.22 5.15 -1.02
N THR A 211 15.30 4.75 -2.29
CA THR A 211 16.57 4.71 -3.03
C THR A 211 17.18 6.11 -3.24
N LEU A 212 16.35 7.13 -3.45
CA LEU A 212 16.80 8.52 -3.53
C LEU A 212 17.28 9.03 -2.17
N SER A 213 16.60 8.67 -1.08
CA SER A 213 17.00 9.00 0.28
C SER A 213 18.34 8.37 0.66
N GLU A 214 18.65 7.16 0.19
CA GLU A 214 19.95 6.50 0.42
C GLU A 214 21.09 7.15 -0.37
N ARG A 215 20.83 7.65 -1.58
CA ARG A 215 21.85 8.36 -2.38
C ARG A 215 22.13 9.78 -1.88
N CYS A 216 21.19 10.38 -1.17
CA CYS A 216 21.32 11.73 -0.61
C CYS A 216 22.57 11.89 0.29
N PRO A 217 22.82 11.05 1.30
CA PRO A 217 24.02 11.16 2.15
C PRO A 217 25.32 10.94 1.37
N GLU A 218 25.35 10.06 0.36
CA GLU A 218 26.54 9.87 -0.48
C GLU A 218 26.86 11.13 -1.28
N SER A 219 25.84 11.75 -1.87
CA SER A 219 26.00 13.02 -2.59
C SER A 219 26.36 14.19 -1.68
N GLN A 220 25.82 14.23 -0.45
CA GLN A 220 26.21 15.23 0.55
C GLN A 220 27.67 15.06 0.98
N GLY A 221 28.11 13.82 1.22
CA GLY A 221 29.51 13.52 1.53
C GLY A 221 30.46 13.97 0.42
N GLN A 222 30.10 13.72 -0.85
CA GLN A 222 30.87 14.19 -2.01
C GLN A 222 30.93 15.72 -2.10
N VAL A 223 29.83 16.42 -1.81
CA VAL A 223 29.80 17.89 -1.80
C VAL A 223 30.65 18.46 -0.67
N GLU A 224 30.62 17.85 0.51
CA GLU A 224 31.48 18.24 1.63
C GLU A 224 32.96 18.03 1.30
N GLU A 225 33.33 16.88 0.72
CA GLU A 225 34.69 16.58 0.30
C GLU A 225 35.19 17.62 -0.73
N LEU A 226 34.41 17.88 -1.79
CA LEU A 226 34.72 18.91 -2.79
C LEU A 226 34.83 20.32 -2.18
N HIS A 227 34.03 20.62 -1.16
CA HIS A 227 34.12 21.90 -0.45
C HIS A 227 35.44 22.02 0.31
N THR A 228 35.86 20.97 1.02
CA THR A 228 37.15 20.96 1.73
C THR A 228 38.34 21.02 0.76
N GLU A 229 38.28 20.33 -0.38
CA GLU A 229 39.29 20.42 -1.43
C GLU A 229 39.40 21.84 -1.99
N LEU A 230 38.27 22.47 -2.30
CA LEU A 230 38.23 23.86 -2.77
C LEU A 230 38.81 24.84 -1.74
N GLU A 231 38.55 24.65 -0.44
CA GLU A 231 39.14 25.46 0.61
C GLU A 231 40.66 25.27 0.71
N ASN A 232 41.14 24.04 0.57
CA ASN A 232 42.56 23.73 0.54
C ASN A 232 43.26 24.37 -0.67
N GLU A 233 42.67 24.27 -1.87
CA GLU A 233 43.19 24.92 -3.08
C GLU A 233 43.21 26.44 -2.95
N LYS A 234 42.17 27.05 -2.36
CA LYS A 234 42.17 28.50 -2.06
C LYS A 234 43.29 28.87 -1.11
N HIS A 235 43.54 28.07 -0.08
CA HIS A 235 44.63 28.33 0.86
C HIS A 235 46.02 28.22 0.19
N ILE A 236 46.22 27.21 -0.65
CA ILE A 236 47.43 27.06 -1.47
C ILE A 236 47.58 28.25 -2.43
N GLY A 237 46.52 28.64 -3.13
CA GLY A 237 46.49 29.78 -4.02
C GLY A 237 46.84 31.08 -3.30
N SER A 238 46.32 31.31 -2.09
CA SER A 238 46.66 32.47 -1.27
C SER A 238 48.14 32.51 -0.90
N LYS A 239 48.74 31.37 -0.53
CA LYS A 239 50.18 31.28 -0.22
C LYS A 239 51.05 31.53 -1.44
N LEU A 240 50.67 30.98 -2.59
CA LEU A 240 51.38 31.24 -3.85
C LEU A 240 51.28 32.72 -4.24
N GLN A 241 50.12 33.34 -4.06
CA GLN A 241 49.95 34.76 -4.33
C GLN A 241 50.84 35.62 -3.43
N GLU A 242 50.96 35.29 -2.14
CA GLU A 242 51.88 35.95 -1.22
C GLU A 242 53.34 35.83 -1.68
N GLN A 243 53.77 34.62 -2.07
CA GLN A 243 55.11 34.39 -2.62
C GLN A 243 55.38 35.17 -3.91
N VAL A 244 54.38 35.29 -4.80
CA VAL A 244 54.50 36.09 -6.02
C VAL A 244 54.72 37.56 -5.68
N VAL A 245 53.94 38.10 -4.73
CA VAL A 245 54.10 39.50 -4.28
C VAL A 245 55.50 39.73 -3.67
N ASP A 246 55.98 38.80 -2.86
CA ASP A 246 57.33 38.89 -2.27
C ASP A 246 58.43 38.83 -3.35
N LEU A 247 58.30 37.94 -4.34
CA LEU A 247 59.23 37.84 -5.45
C LEU A 247 59.21 39.08 -6.35
N GLU A 248 58.03 39.64 -6.63
CA GLU A 248 57.89 40.91 -7.37
C GLU A 248 58.58 42.05 -6.63
N ALA A 249 58.40 42.14 -5.31
CA ALA A 249 59.08 43.14 -4.49
C ALA A 249 60.61 42.95 -4.49
N ALA A 250 61.09 41.70 -4.42
CA ALA A 250 62.51 41.37 -4.48
C ALA A 250 63.13 41.70 -5.85
N LEU A 251 62.42 41.43 -6.96
CA LEU A 251 62.84 41.81 -8.30
C LEU A 251 62.95 43.33 -8.46
N LEU A 252 61.96 44.08 -7.97
CA LEU A 252 62.01 45.54 -7.99
C LEU A 252 63.17 46.10 -7.16
N ALA A 253 63.51 45.46 -6.04
CA ALA A 253 64.68 45.84 -5.25
C ALA A 253 65.98 45.55 -6.03
N LEU A 254 66.10 44.37 -6.63
CA LEU A 254 67.26 43.98 -7.43
C LEU A 254 67.46 44.89 -8.65
N ASP A 255 66.38 45.28 -9.33
CA ASP A 255 66.43 46.21 -10.46
C ASP A 255 66.94 47.59 -10.03
N ARG A 256 66.52 48.08 -8.86
CA ARG A 256 67.04 49.34 -8.30
C ARG A 256 68.52 49.24 -7.95
N ASP A 257 68.93 48.14 -7.31
CA ASP A 257 70.34 47.92 -6.97
C ASP A 257 71.20 47.81 -8.23
N HIS A 258 70.70 47.14 -9.28
CA HIS A 258 71.37 47.07 -10.57
C HIS A 258 71.49 48.46 -11.22
N GLN A 259 70.42 49.26 -11.23
CA GLN A 259 70.46 50.64 -11.74
C GLN A 259 71.47 51.50 -10.99
N ASN A 260 71.53 51.39 -9.65
CA ASN A 260 72.51 52.10 -8.84
C ASN A 260 73.94 51.67 -9.18
N ALA A 261 74.21 50.36 -9.29
CA ALA A 261 75.51 49.84 -9.67
C ALA A 261 75.95 50.33 -11.08
N VAL A 262 75.01 50.40 -12.04
CA VAL A 262 75.28 50.94 -13.38
C VAL A 262 75.63 52.43 -13.31
N LEU A 263 74.93 53.21 -12.49
CA LEU A 263 75.25 54.63 -12.30
C LEU A 263 76.61 54.82 -11.64
N GLU A 264 76.94 54.03 -10.61
CA GLU A 264 78.26 54.04 -9.97
C GLU A 264 79.37 53.70 -10.96
N MET A 265 79.18 52.67 -11.80
CA MET A 265 80.12 52.31 -12.85
C MET A 265 80.33 53.45 -13.86
N ARG A 266 79.27 54.14 -14.28
CA ARG A 266 79.40 55.32 -15.16
C ARG A 266 80.19 56.46 -14.53
N VAL A 267 79.97 56.72 -13.23
CA VAL A 267 80.73 57.72 -12.49
C VAL A 267 82.22 57.34 -12.46
N ILE A 268 82.53 56.08 -12.15
CA ILE A 268 83.91 55.56 -12.16
C ILE A 268 84.53 55.67 -13.56
N GLU A 269 83.80 55.31 -14.61
CA GLU A 269 84.26 55.42 -16.00
C GLU A 269 84.55 56.87 -16.39
N SER A 270 83.68 57.82 -16.00
CA SER A 270 83.92 59.25 -16.25
C SER A 270 85.14 59.78 -15.50
N ALA A 271 85.29 59.44 -14.22
CA ALA A 271 86.46 59.82 -13.43
C ALA A 271 87.75 59.22 -13.99
N LYS A 272 87.68 57.99 -14.50
CA LYS A 272 88.80 57.34 -15.20
C LYS A 272 89.17 58.10 -16.47
N GLN A 273 88.19 58.50 -17.28
CA GLN A 273 88.44 59.29 -18.50
C GLN A 273 89.05 60.64 -18.16
N ASP A 274 88.53 61.34 -17.16
CA ASP A 274 89.08 62.61 -16.69
C ASP A 274 90.54 62.45 -16.26
N LEU A 275 90.82 61.44 -15.44
CA LEU A 275 92.18 61.11 -15.00
C LEU A 275 93.10 60.76 -16.18
N GLU A 276 92.64 59.98 -17.15
CA GLU A 276 93.39 59.68 -18.38
C GLU A 276 93.70 60.96 -19.17
N THR A 277 92.76 61.90 -19.27
CA THR A 277 93.00 63.18 -19.95
C THR A 277 94.00 64.06 -19.19
N GLU A 278 93.96 64.07 -17.85
CA GLU A 278 94.94 64.77 -17.02
C GLU A 278 96.34 64.16 -17.18
N TYR A 279 96.45 62.82 -17.19
CA TYR A 279 97.72 62.15 -17.46
C TYR A 279 98.23 62.47 -18.86
N GLN A 280 97.37 62.46 -19.88
CA GLN A 280 97.75 62.83 -21.25
C GLN A 280 98.26 64.27 -21.32
N ARG A 281 97.54 65.24 -20.74
CA ARG A 281 98.00 66.64 -20.67
C ARG A 281 99.35 66.75 -19.96
N ARG A 282 99.54 66.06 -18.84
CA ARG A 282 100.80 66.10 -18.10
C ARG A 282 101.95 65.47 -18.88
N VAL A 283 101.69 64.39 -19.63
CA VAL A 283 102.66 63.80 -20.55
C VAL A 283 103.00 64.79 -21.67
N GLU A 284 102.01 65.44 -22.27
CA GLU A 284 102.20 66.47 -23.30
C GLU A 284 103.04 67.65 -22.76
N GLU A 285 102.69 68.19 -21.60
CA GLU A 285 103.45 69.25 -20.91
C GLU A 285 104.90 68.84 -20.65
N LEU A 286 105.11 67.63 -20.12
CA LEU A 286 106.45 67.09 -19.87
C LEU A 286 107.22 66.89 -21.17
N THR A 287 106.60 66.37 -22.22
CA THR A 287 107.25 66.21 -23.53
C THR A 287 107.62 67.55 -24.15
N TYR A 288 106.75 68.56 -24.06
CA TYR A 288 107.03 69.92 -24.49
C TYR A 288 108.18 70.55 -23.68
N ALA A 289 108.17 70.42 -22.34
CA ALA A 289 109.26 70.88 -21.49
C ALA A 289 110.59 70.19 -21.82
N LEU A 290 110.55 68.90 -22.13
CA LEU A 290 111.73 68.12 -22.52
C LEU A 290 112.25 68.57 -23.90
N GLN A 291 111.36 68.81 -24.86
CA GLN A 291 111.70 69.40 -26.17
C GLN A 291 112.25 70.81 -26.04
N SER A 292 111.70 71.66 -25.17
CA SER A 292 112.20 73.02 -24.95
C SER A 292 113.61 73.02 -24.35
N VAL A 293 113.88 72.12 -23.39
CA VAL A 293 115.23 71.88 -22.86
C VAL A 293 116.16 71.40 -23.98
N TYR A 294 115.75 70.44 -24.82
CA TYR A 294 116.57 69.97 -25.94
C TYR A 294 116.86 71.05 -26.99
N THR A 295 115.94 71.99 -27.18
CA THR A 295 116.10 73.09 -28.14
C THR A 295 116.80 74.32 -27.57
N SER A 296 116.95 74.41 -26.24
CA SER A 296 117.68 75.48 -25.56
C SER A 296 119.16 75.55 -25.98
N THR A 297 119.66 76.78 -26.12
CA THR A 297 121.05 77.08 -26.50
C THR A 297 122.07 76.44 -25.56
N SER A 298 121.80 76.47 -24.25
CA SER A 298 122.66 75.86 -23.23
C SER A 298 122.76 74.34 -23.37
N TRP A 299 121.66 73.67 -23.70
CA TRP A 299 121.66 72.23 -23.94
C TRP A 299 122.37 71.87 -25.26
N ARG A 300 122.09 72.60 -26.34
CA ARG A 300 122.71 72.39 -27.66
C ARG A 300 124.24 72.55 -27.64
N ILE A 301 124.75 73.52 -26.88
CA ILE A 301 126.20 73.74 -26.72
C ILE A 301 126.85 72.60 -25.91
N THR A 302 126.17 72.11 -24.87
CA THR A 302 126.70 71.07 -23.97
C THR A 302 126.36 69.63 -24.40
N ALA A 303 125.49 69.44 -25.40
CA ALA A 303 125.12 68.14 -25.97
C ALA A 303 126.31 67.40 -26.61
N PRO A 304 127.14 68.01 -27.49
CA PRO A 304 128.33 67.35 -28.01
C PRO A 304 129.34 67.03 -26.89
N ALA A 305 129.52 67.94 -25.93
CA ALA A 305 130.40 67.69 -24.76
C ALA A 305 129.91 66.50 -23.92
N ARG A 306 128.60 66.34 -23.71
CA ARG A 306 128.02 65.21 -22.97
C ARG A 306 128.01 63.90 -23.74
N ALA A 307 127.85 63.94 -25.07
CA ALA A 307 127.99 62.76 -25.93
C ALA A 307 129.43 62.23 -25.87
N ILE A 308 130.42 63.14 -25.90
CA ILE A 308 131.84 62.81 -25.70
C ILE A 308 132.06 62.23 -24.29
N ILE A 309 131.57 62.88 -23.23
CA ILE A 309 131.71 62.36 -21.85
C ILE A 309 131.06 60.97 -21.69
N ARG A 310 129.94 60.67 -22.35
CA ARG A 310 129.32 59.33 -22.34
C ARG A 310 130.11 58.30 -23.13
N LEU A 311 130.70 58.70 -24.26
CA LEU A 311 131.63 57.86 -25.05
C LEU A 311 132.89 57.52 -24.26
N PHE A 312 133.35 58.40 -23.36
CA PHE A 312 134.49 58.19 -22.46
C PHE A 312 134.13 57.68 -21.05
N ARG A 313 132.85 57.42 -20.77
CA ARG A 313 132.35 56.80 -19.51
C ARG A 313 131.78 55.39 -19.71
N ARG A 314 131.91 54.82 -20.91
CA ARG A 314 131.98 53.36 -21.11
C ARG A 314 133.44 52.94 -21.12
#